data_AF-A0A1C8YZD9-F1
#
_entry.id   AF-A0A1C8YZD9-F1
#
_cell.length_a   1.000
_cell.length_b   1.000
_cell.length_c   1.000
_cell.angle_alpha   90.00
_cell.angle_beta   90.00
_cell.angle_gamma   90.00
#
_symmetry.space_group_name_H-M   'P 1'
#
loop_
_entity.id
_entity.type
_entity.pdbx_description
1 polymer ?
#
loop_
_entity_poly.entity_id
_entity_poly.type
_entity_poly.pdbx_seq_one_letter_code
_entity_poly.pdbx_strand_id
1 'polypeptide(L)'
;AVMEQLIFFHDHTMMIMIMIMVLVGYVLMSSCINKFYNLGLFEGQEMESIWTVLPAVFLLLIAFPSIRLLYLMEEYEYPEMTIKVLGHQWYWSYEYSDLGFSSFDSYMSSGQENLFRLLNVDNSLVVPYNTDIRMIVS
;
A
#
# COMPACT_ATOMS: atom_id res chain seq x y z
N ALA A 1 -13.25 -5.35 -3.01
CA ALA A 1 -12.54 -6.57 -2.54
C ALA A 1 -11.04 -6.32 -2.33
N VAL A 2 -10.30 -5.79 -3.31
CA VAL A 2 -8.83 -5.59 -3.22
C VAL A 2 -8.39 -4.77 -2.00
N MET A 3 -9.07 -3.65 -1.70
CA MET A 3 -8.72 -2.81 -0.55
C MET A 3 -8.82 -3.55 0.79
N GLU A 4 -9.78 -4.47 0.93
CA GLU A 4 -9.92 -5.28 2.13
C GLU A 4 -8.73 -6.24 2.29
N GLN A 5 -8.31 -6.89 1.20
CA GLN A 5 -7.12 -7.74 1.19
C GLN A 5 -5.84 -6.95 1.51
N LEU A 6 -5.74 -5.70 1.03
CA LEU A 6 -4.65 -4.79 1.38
C LEU A 6 -4.61 -4.46 2.87
N ILE A 7 -5.77 -4.23 3.50
CA ILE A 7 -5.85 -3.97 4.94
C ILE A 7 -5.39 -5.22 5.71
N PHE A 8 -5.85 -6.42 5.34
CA PHE A 8 -5.38 -7.65 5.98
C PHE A 8 -3.87 -7.88 5.81
N PHE A 9 -3.32 -7.57 4.62
CA PHE A 9 -1.89 -7.66 4.38
C PHE A 9 -1.10 -6.63 5.21
N HIS A 10 -1.59 -5.39 5.26
CA HIS A 10 -1.03 -4.35 6.10
C HIS A 10 -0.98 -4.78 7.57
N ASP A 11 -2.09 -5.27 8.12
CA ASP A 11 -2.14 -5.69 9.53
C ASP A 11 -1.21 -6.87 9.81
N HIS A 12 -1.09 -7.82 8.87
CA HIS A 12 -0.14 -8.91 8.95
C HIS A 12 1.32 -8.42 8.98
N THR A 13 1.70 -7.52 8.06
CA THR A 13 3.06 -6.96 8.03
C THR A 13 3.37 -6.12 9.27
N MET A 14 2.40 -5.34 9.76
CA MET A 14 2.56 -4.54 10.97
C MET A 14 2.76 -5.41 12.21
N MET A 15 2.06 -6.54 12.32
CA MET A 15 2.27 -7.50 13.40
C MET A 15 3.72 -8.01 13.45
N ILE A 16 4.28 -8.40 12.30
CA ILE A 16 5.66 -8.89 12.19
C ILE A 16 6.65 -7.77 12.54
N MET A 17 6.43 -6.56 12.00
CA MET A 17 7.31 -5.41 12.27
C MET A 17 7.35 -5.03 13.75
N ILE A 18 6.18 -5.01 14.42
CA ILE A 18 6.10 -4.72 15.86
C ILE A 18 6.80 -5.82 16.66
N MET A 19 6.63 -7.09 16.29
CA MET A 19 7.33 -8.21 16.93
C MET A 19 8.86 -8.05 16.86
N ILE A 20 9.40 -7.69 15.69
CA ILE A 20 10.83 -7.44 15.51
C ILE A 20 11.27 -6.23 16.36
N MET A 21 10.50 -5.15 16.35
CA MET A 21 10.82 -3.94 17.11
C MET A 21 10.89 -4.21 18.62
N VAL A 22 9.94 -4.97 19.16
CA VAL A 22 9.92 -5.37 20.57
C VAL A 22 11.11 -6.28 20.90
N LEU A 23 11.44 -7.25 20.04
CA LEU A 23 12.59 -8.14 20.24
C LEU A 23 13.91 -7.37 20.27
N VAL A 24 14.14 -6.49 19.30
CA VAL A 24 15.36 -5.66 19.24
C VAL A 24 15.40 -4.70 20.43
N GLY A 25 14.28 -4.05 20.75
CA GLY A 25 14.16 -3.16 21.91
C GLY A 25 14.47 -3.86 23.22
N TYR A 26 14.00 -5.10 23.40
CA TYR A 26 14.31 -5.92 24.56
C TYR A 26 15.80 -6.27 24.66
N VAL A 27 16.43 -6.70 23.55
CA VAL A 27 17.88 -7.02 23.53
C VAL A 27 18.71 -5.79 23.89
N LEU A 28 18.41 -4.63 23.31
CA LEU A 28 19.10 -3.37 23.62
C LEU A 28 18.89 -2.95 25.08
N MET A 29 17.67 -3.01 25.59
CA MET A 29 17.41 -2.65 26.99
C MET A 29 18.13 -3.58 27.96
N SER A 30 18.13 -4.89 27.67
CA SER A 30 18.79 -5.89 28.50
C SER A 30 20.31 -5.69 28.54
N SER A 31 20.94 -5.32 27.42
CA SER A 31 22.38 -5.06 27.37
C SER A 31 22.77 -3.80 28.15
N CYS A 32 21.91 -2.77 28.20
CA CYS A 32 22.15 -1.58 29.02
C CYS A 32 22.01 -1.83 30.53
N ILE A 33 21.11 -2.73 30.95
CA ILE A 33 20.88 -3.03 32.38
C ILE A 33 21.92 -4.03 32.92
N ASN A 34 22.46 -4.89 32.06
CA ASN A 34 23.33 -5.98 32.49
C ASN A 34 24.66 -5.47 33.07
N LYS A 35 24.98 -5.94 34.28
CA LYS A 35 26.21 -5.56 35.01
C LYS A 35 27.40 -6.47 34.68
N PHE A 36 27.15 -7.65 34.13
CA PHE A 36 28.20 -8.61 33.77
C PHE A 36 28.66 -8.37 32.34
N TYR A 37 29.97 -8.19 32.14
CA TYR A 37 30.57 -8.01 30.83
C TYR A 37 31.56 -9.14 30.53
N ASN A 38 31.59 -9.59 29.28
CA ASN A 38 32.60 -10.50 28.78
C ASN A 38 33.29 -9.84 27.57
N LEU A 39 34.62 -9.66 27.64
CA LEU A 39 35.43 -9.03 26.59
C LEU A 39 36.18 -10.04 25.72
N GLY A 40 36.15 -11.34 26.07
CA GLY A 40 36.92 -12.40 25.40
C GLY A 40 36.21 -13.09 24.23
N LEU A 41 35.04 -12.61 23.82
CA LEU A 41 34.29 -13.14 22.67
C LEU A 41 34.74 -12.43 21.38
N PHE A 42 35.62 -13.09 20.62
CA PHE A 42 36.16 -12.55 19.37
C PHE A 42 35.41 -13.04 18.12
N GLU A 43 34.84 -14.24 18.17
CA GLU A 43 34.10 -14.84 17.06
C GLU A 43 32.81 -15.49 17.56
N GLY A 44 31.75 -15.34 16.77
CA GLY A 44 30.41 -15.77 17.13
C GLY A 44 29.63 -16.36 15.95
N GLN A 45 30.27 -17.19 15.12
CA GLN A 45 29.69 -17.72 13.87
C GLN A 45 28.28 -18.32 14.05
N GLU A 46 28.06 -19.06 15.14
CA GLU A 46 26.75 -19.64 15.46
C GLU A 46 25.68 -18.57 15.75
N MET A 47 26.08 -17.43 16.31
CA MET A 47 25.18 -16.30 16.55
C MET A 47 24.86 -15.57 15.24
N GLU A 48 25.86 -15.46 14.37
CA GLU A 48 25.68 -14.83 13.06
C GLU A 48 24.77 -15.64 12.14
N SER A 49 24.86 -16.97 12.20
CA SER A 49 23.97 -17.84 11.44
C SER A 49 22.52 -17.65 11.88
N ILE A 50 22.26 -17.56 13.19
CA ILE A 50 20.91 -17.36 13.75
C ILE A 50 20.33 -16.02 13.31
N TRP A 51 21.05 -14.91 13.48
CA TRP A 51 20.52 -13.59 13.11
C TRP A 51 20.44 -13.37 11.60
N THR A 52 20.97 -14.27 10.78
CA THR A 52 20.88 -14.19 9.31
C THR A 52 19.68 -14.99 8.81
N VAL A 53 19.50 -16.21 9.34
CA VAL A 53 18.39 -17.08 8.98
C VAL A 53 17.06 -16.52 9.49
N LEU A 54 17.03 -15.99 10.71
CA LEU A 54 15.79 -15.54 11.35
C LEU A 54 15.12 -14.39 10.57
N PRO A 55 15.82 -13.30 10.17
CA PRO A 55 15.23 -12.27 9.30
C PRO A 55 14.85 -12.79 7.92
N ALA A 56 15.61 -13.72 7.33
CA ALA A 56 15.26 -14.31 6.05
C ALA A 56 13.89 -15.04 6.11
N VAL A 57 13.61 -15.75 7.21
CA VAL A 57 12.31 -16.37 7.44
C VAL A 57 11.20 -15.33 7.57
N PHE A 58 11.41 -14.23 8.31
CA PHE A 58 10.40 -13.16 8.40
C PHE A 58 10.09 -12.52 7.04
N LEU A 59 11.10 -12.31 6.19
CA LEU A 59 10.88 -11.79 4.84
C LEU A 59 10.05 -12.75 3.98
N LEU A 60 10.28 -14.06 4.08
CA LEU A 60 9.48 -15.06 3.36
C LEU A 60 8.01 -15.03 3.81
N LEU A 61 7.75 -14.90 5.12
CA LEU A 61 6.38 -14.80 5.64
C LEU A 61 5.63 -13.58 5.09
N ILE A 62 6.32 -12.46 4.88
CA ILE A 62 5.74 -11.26 4.26
C ILE A 62 5.57 -11.43 2.75
N ALA A 63 6.53 -12.07 2.09
CA ALA A 63 6.55 -12.20 0.63
C ALA A 63 5.40 -13.07 0.09
N PHE A 64 5.09 -14.20 0.74
CA PHE A 64 4.04 -15.10 0.26
C PHE A 64 2.64 -14.44 0.09
N PRO A 65 2.06 -13.77 1.12
CA PRO A 65 0.78 -13.10 0.96
C PRO A 65 0.87 -11.89 0.01
N SER A 66 2.01 -11.21 -0.02
CA SER A 66 2.25 -10.06 -0.93
C SER A 66 2.15 -10.46 -2.39
N ILE A 67 2.85 -11.52 -2.81
CA ILE A 67 2.85 -12.00 -4.20
C ILE A 67 1.45 -12.46 -4.59
N ARG A 68 0.76 -13.20 -3.71
CA ARG A 68 -0.63 -13.62 -3.98
C ARG A 68 -1.55 -12.42 -4.22
N LEU A 69 -1.42 -11.38 -3.40
CA LEU A 69 -2.23 -10.17 -3.52
C LEU A 69 -1.92 -9.41 -4.81
N LEU A 70 -0.64 -9.34 -5.21
CA LEU A 70 -0.23 -8.74 -6.47
C LEU A 70 -0.93 -9.39 -7.67
N TYR A 71 -0.94 -10.74 -7.74
CA TYR A 71 -1.64 -11.44 -8.82
C TYR A 71 -3.15 -11.17 -8.81
N LEU A 72 -3.78 -11.12 -7.63
CA LEU A 72 -5.20 -10.79 -7.50
C LEU A 72 -5.53 -9.35 -7.96
N MET A 73 -4.56 -8.43 -7.96
CA MET A 73 -4.74 -7.08 -8.47
C MET A 73 -4.62 -6.99 -9.99
N GLU A 74 -3.80 -7.83 -10.59
CA GLU A 74 -3.59 -7.84 -12.05
C GLU A 74 -4.67 -8.61 -12.81
N GLU A 75 -5.35 -9.53 -12.14
CA GLU A 75 -6.38 -10.37 -12.73
C GLU A 75 -7.70 -9.58 -12.91
N TYR A 76 -7.87 -8.95 -14.08
CA TYR A 76 -9.16 -8.42 -14.54
C TYR A 76 -9.49 -9.02 -15.91
N GLU A 77 -10.43 -9.97 -15.93
CA GLU A 77 -10.74 -10.70 -17.16
C GLU A 77 -11.61 -9.89 -18.12
N TYR A 78 -12.66 -9.19 -17.65
CA TYR A 78 -13.56 -8.43 -18.54
C TYR A 78 -14.21 -7.23 -17.83
N PRO A 79 -13.76 -5.97 -18.08
CA PRO A 79 -14.45 -4.79 -17.55
C PRO A 79 -15.76 -4.53 -18.31
N GLU A 80 -16.77 -4.05 -17.59
CA GLU A 80 -18.07 -3.66 -18.15
C GLU A 80 -18.07 -2.24 -18.73
N MET A 81 -17.15 -1.39 -18.25
CA MET A 81 -17.03 0.00 -18.66
C MET A 81 -15.55 0.43 -18.73
N THR A 82 -15.19 1.22 -19.73
CA THR A 82 -13.88 1.87 -19.83
C THR A 82 -14.01 3.39 -19.72
N ILE A 83 -13.15 3.98 -18.88
CA ILE A 83 -13.04 5.43 -18.69
C ILE A 83 -11.60 5.84 -18.95
N LYS A 84 -11.41 6.85 -19.77
CA LYS A 84 -10.10 7.45 -20.01
C LYS A 84 -9.95 8.71 -19.15
N VAL A 85 -8.81 8.81 -18.47
CA VAL A 85 -8.41 9.94 -17.63
C VAL A 85 -7.21 10.60 -18.27
N LEU A 86 -7.32 11.90 -18.50
CA LEU A 86 -6.26 12.73 -19.08
C LEU A 86 -5.78 13.74 -18.03
N GLY A 87 -4.49 13.67 -17.70
CA GLY A 87 -3.85 14.61 -16.78
C GLY A 87 -3.38 15.88 -17.50
N HIS A 88 -3.87 17.03 -17.06
CA HIS A 88 -3.40 18.34 -17.53
C HIS A 88 -2.67 19.10 -16.41
N GLN A 89 -2.08 20.26 -16.74
CA GLN A 89 -1.49 21.12 -15.71
C GLN A 89 -2.60 21.71 -14.81
N TRP A 90 -2.71 21.09 -13.62
CA TRP A 90 -3.60 21.36 -12.49
C TRP A 90 -5.10 21.06 -12.66
N TYR A 91 -5.46 20.15 -13.56
CA TYR A 91 -6.81 19.59 -13.62
C TYR A 91 -6.80 18.24 -14.34
N TRP A 92 -7.94 17.55 -14.28
CA TRP A 92 -8.15 16.27 -14.93
C TRP A 92 -9.28 16.40 -15.94
N SER A 93 -9.19 15.71 -17.07
CA SER A 93 -10.32 15.54 -17.98
C SER A 93 -10.69 14.07 -18.11
N TYR A 94 -11.99 13.80 -18.22
CA TYR A 94 -12.54 12.45 -18.22
C TYR A 94 -13.33 12.21 -19.51
N GLU A 95 -13.17 11.01 -20.09
CA GLU A 95 -13.85 10.59 -21.32
C GLU A 95 -14.44 9.18 -21.12
N TYR A 96 -15.75 9.04 -21.37
CA TYR A 96 -16.44 7.75 -21.36
C TYR A 96 -16.38 7.14 -22.76
N SER A 97 -15.38 6.30 -23.03
CA SER A 97 -15.12 5.76 -24.37
C SER A 97 -16.29 4.97 -24.96
N ASP A 98 -17.01 4.23 -24.09
CA ASP A 98 -18.00 3.25 -24.52
C ASP A 98 -19.38 3.88 -24.78
N LEU A 99 -19.66 5.03 -24.16
CA LEU A 99 -20.96 5.69 -24.18
C LEU A 99 -21.01 6.90 -25.14
N GLY A 100 -19.87 7.30 -25.72
CA GLY A 100 -19.80 8.41 -26.67
C GLY A 100 -20.16 9.78 -26.07
N PHE A 101 -20.12 9.91 -24.74
CA PHE A 101 -20.34 11.18 -24.08
C PHE A 101 -19.20 12.16 -24.39
N SER A 102 -19.51 13.46 -24.38
CA SER A 102 -18.48 14.51 -24.45
C SER A 102 -17.53 14.38 -23.26
N SER A 103 -16.24 14.55 -23.53
CA SER A 103 -15.27 14.72 -22.46
C SER A 103 -15.59 15.96 -21.63
N PHE A 104 -15.29 15.91 -20.34
CA PHE A 104 -15.48 17.05 -19.44
C PHE A 104 -14.25 17.25 -18.55
N ASP A 105 -14.01 18.50 -18.18
CA ASP A 105 -12.91 18.88 -17.31
C ASP A 105 -13.37 18.97 -15.85
N SER A 106 -12.50 18.54 -14.95
CA SER A 106 -12.68 18.55 -13.50
C SER A 106 -11.62 19.44 -12.86
N TYR A 107 -12.02 20.64 -12.45
CA TYR A 107 -11.19 21.58 -11.72
C TYR A 107 -11.45 21.51 -10.22
N MET A 108 -10.44 21.90 -9.44
CA MET A 108 -10.61 22.09 -7.99
C MET A 108 -11.57 23.24 -7.74
N SER A 109 -12.61 22.97 -6.94
CA SER A 109 -13.56 24.00 -6.58
C SER A 109 -12.92 25.00 -5.63
N SER A 110 -13.04 26.29 -5.93
CA SER A 110 -12.53 27.39 -5.10
C SER A 110 -13.57 27.96 -4.12
N GLY A 111 -14.77 27.36 -4.08
CA GLY A 111 -15.91 27.86 -3.30
C GLY A 111 -15.67 27.91 -1.80
N GLN A 112 -16.13 28.99 -1.15
CA GLN A 112 -16.13 29.16 0.30
C GLN A 112 -17.03 28.14 1.03
N GLU A 113 -17.97 27.50 0.32
CA GLU A 113 -18.89 26.49 0.87
C GLU A 113 -18.40 25.05 0.66
N ASN A 114 -17.11 24.84 0.40
CA ASN A 114 -16.59 23.50 0.25
C ASN A 114 -16.54 22.75 1.59
N LEU A 115 -17.26 21.62 1.65
CA LEU A 115 -17.22 20.67 2.77
C LEU A 115 -15.80 20.17 3.06
N PHE A 116 -15.00 19.96 2.01
CA PHE A 116 -13.62 19.51 2.12
C PHE A 116 -12.66 20.45 1.40
N ARG A 117 -11.72 21.01 2.17
CA ARG A 117 -10.67 21.89 1.65
C ARG A 117 -9.75 21.11 0.70
N LEU A 118 -9.58 21.60 -0.53
CA LEU A 118 -8.73 21.03 -1.60
C LEU A 118 -9.13 19.66 -2.17
N LEU A 119 -10.28 19.11 -1.79
CA LEU A 119 -10.77 17.82 -2.33
C LEU A 119 -11.98 17.97 -3.24
N ASN A 120 -12.77 19.03 -3.03
CA ASN A 120 -13.94 19.27 -3.86
C ASN A 120 -13.54 19.68 -5.28
N VAL A 121 -14.27 19.14 -6.24
CA VAL A 121 -14.15 19.44 -7.67
C VAL A 121 -15.48 19.95 -8.20
N ASP A 122 -15.44 20.73 -9.27
CA ASP A 122 -16.66 21.29 -9.88
C ASP A 122 -17.48 20.20 -10.59
N ASN A 123 -16.81 19.34 -11.37
CA ASN A 123 -17.42 18.21 -12.07
C ASN A 123 -16.86 16.89 -11.53
N SER A 124 -17.67 16.14 -10.79
CA SER A 124 -17.28 14.82 -10.27
C SER A 124 -17.40 13.73 -11.33
N LEU A 125 -16.46 12.79 -11.34
CA LEU A 125 -16.60 11.55 -12.11
C LEU A 125 -17.75 10.70 -11.55
N VAL A 126 -18.72 10.35 -12.41
CA VAL A 126 -19.87 9.53 -12.03
C VAL A 126 -19.68 8.12 -12.57
N VAL A 127 -19.81 7.14 -11.69
CA VAL A 127 -19.53 5.73 -12.00
C VAL A 127 -20.64 4.85 -11.40
N PRO A 128 -21.13 3.84 -12.13
CA PRO A 128 -22.10 2.90 -11.58
C PRO A 128 -21.53 2.09 -10.42
N TYR A 129 -22.39 1.78 -9.45
CA TYR A 129 -22.03 0.94 -8.32
C TYR A 129 -22.01 -0.55 -8.72
N ASN A 130 -21.05 -1.30 -8.19
CA ASN A 130 -20.93 -2.76 -8.32
C ASN A 130 -20.76 -3.26 -9.77
N THR A 131 -19.98 -2.52 -10.55
CA THR A 131 -19.57 -2.87 -11.92
C THR A 131 -18.05 -2.82 -12.03
N ASP A 132 -17.43 -3.68 -12.82
CA ASP A 132 -15.99 -3.66 -13.04
C ASP A 132 -15.62 -2.57 -14.07
N ILE A 133 -14.87 -1.55 -13.66
CA ILE A 133 -14.45 -0.43 -14.53
C ILE A 133 -12.97 -0.50 -14.82
N ARG A 134 -12.61 -0.40 -16.09
CA ARG A 134 -11.23 -0.17 -16.54
C ARG A 134 -10.96 1.33 -16.62
N MET A 135 -9.99 1.79 -15.84
CA MET A 135 -9.48 3.17 -15.93
C MET A 135 -8.20 3.17 -16.76
N ILE A 136 -8.15 4.00 -17.80
CA ILE A 136 -6.93 4.23 -18.59
C ILE A 136 -6.44 5.63 -18.28
N VAL A 137 -5.31 5.74 -17.58
CA VAL A 137 -4.72 7.04 -17.20
C VAL A 137 -3.61 7.40 -18.17
N SER A 138 -3.65 8.63 -18.70
CA SER A 138 -2.67 9.19 -19.64
C SER A 138 -2.30 10.62 -19.31
#